data_AF-A0A7T8K9R2-F1
#
_entry.id   AF-A0A7T8K9R2-F1
#
_cell.length_a   1.000
_cell.length_b   1.000
_cell.length_c   1.000
_cell.angle_alpha   90.00
_cell.angle_beta   90.00
_cell.angle_gamma   90.00
#
_symmetry.space_group_name_H-M   'P 1'
#
loop_
_entity.id
_entity.type
_entity.pdbx_description
1 polymer ?
#
loop_
_entity_poly.entity_id
_entity_poly.type
_entity_poly.pdbx_seq_one_letter_code
_entity_poly.pdbx_strand_id
1 'polypeptide(L)' 'MFASFRAGRTPKEVIVFFNYPKYTVYDQTDEFVAEVKRKVNEDGNKSYAKLAAEMGCSEQTIANTINKDLGYSLTRKGTG' A
#
# COMPACT_ATOMS: atom_id res chain seq x y z
N MET A 1 12.41 3.57 1.11
CA MET A 1 11.06 3.87 0.57
C MET A 1 9.98 3.04 1.24
N PHE A 2 10.07 1.70 1.23
CA PHE A 2 9.15 0.82 1.97
C PHE A 2 9.00 1.15 3.46
N ALA A 3 10.08 1.55 4.13
CA ALA A 3 10.02 2.00 5.53
C ALA A 3 9.04 3.18 5.75
N SER A 4 8.91 4.09 4.78
CA SER A 4 8.01 5.24 4.87
C SER A 4 6.55 4.83 4.74
N PHE A 5 6.24 3.88 3.84
CA PHE A 5 4.90 3.30 3.71
C PHE A 5 4.53 2.44 4.92
N ARG A 6 5.50 1.68 5.46
CA ARG A 6 5.33 0.91 6.70
C ARG A 6 5.03 1.79 7.91
N ALA A 7 5.62 2.98 7.95
CA ALA A 7 5.31 4.01 8.93
C ALA A 7 3.94 4.70 8.71
N GLY A 8 3.15 4.25 7.73
CA GLY A 8 1.82 4.78 7.45
C GLY A 8 1.80 6.08 6.65
N ARG A 9 2.95 6.54 6.11
CA ARG A 9 2.98 7.75 5.28
C ARG A 9 2.35 7.50 3.92
N THR A 10 1.60 8.48 3.45
CA THR A 10 0.99 8.46 2.12
C THR A 10 2.03 8.72 1.02
N PRO A 11 1.78 8.29 -0.23
CA PRO A 11 2.65 8.60 -1.37
C PRO A 11 2.93 10.10 -1.52
N LYS A 12 1.93 10.94 -1.26
CA LYS A 12 2.08 12.41 -1.29
C LYS A 12 3.09 12.90 -0.27
N GLU A 13 3.03 12.39 0.96
CA GLU A 13 4.00 12.74 2.01
C GLU A 13 5.39 12.23 1.68
N VAL A 14 5.52 11.05 1.08
CA VAL A 14 6.82 10.52 0.65
C VAL A 14 7.43 11.37 -0.46
N ILE A 15 6.63 11.78 -1.45
CA ILE A 15 7.06 12.69 -2.52
C ILE A 15 7.56 14.01 -1.93
N VAL A 16 6.78 14.65 -1.07
CA VAL A 16 7.11 15.97 -0.53
C VAL A 16 8.30 15.91 0.44
N PHE A 17 8.35 14.91 1.29
CA PHE A 17 9.33 14.85 2.38
C PHE A 17 10.71 14.37 1.91
N PHE A 18 10.75 13.44 0.96
CA PHE A 18 12.00 12.89 0.43
C PHE A 18 12.36 13.44 -0.95
N ASN A 19 11.51 14.30 -1.51
CA ASN A 19 11.63 14.86 -2.87
C ASN A 19 11.83 13.78 -3.95
N TYR A 20 11.17 12.63 -3.78
CA TYR A 20 11.25 11.54 -4.74
C TYR A 20 10.35 11.78 -5.96
N PRO A 21 10.76 11.31 -7.15
CA PRO A 21 9.92 11.40 -8.33
C PRO A 21 8.58 10.71 -8.11
N LYS A 22 7.49 11.38 -8.52
CA LYS A 22 6.13 10.87 -8.38
C LYS A 22 6.01 9.43 -8.90
N TYR A 23 6.51 9.16 -10.11
CA TYR A 23 6.42 7.83 -10.72
C TYR A 23 7.06 6.75 -9.84
N THR A 24 8.25 7.00 -9.28
CA THR A 24 8.96 6.08 -8.39
C THR A 24 8.16 5.79 -7.13
N VAL A 25 7.50 6.81 -6.57
CA VAL A 25 6.71 6.64 -5.35
C VAL A 25 5.47 5.80 -5.59
N TYR A 26 4.76 6.04 -6.69
CA TYR A 26 3.56 5.26 -7.01
C TYR A 26 3.90 3.82 -7.42
N ASP A 27 4.96 3.61 -8.21
CA ASP A 27 5.45 2.28 -8.59
C ASP A 27 5.78 1.43 -7.34
N GLN A 28 6.51 2.00 -6.39
CA GLN A 28 6.83 1.35 -5.12
C GLN A 28 5.62 1.17 -4.19
N THR A 29 4.60 2.03 -4.32
CA THR A 29 3.34 1.84 -3.60
C THR A 29 2.56 0.66 -4.18
N ASP A 30 2.53 0.52 -5.50
CA ASP A 30 1.86 -0.57 -6.19
C ASP A 30 2.54 -1.92 -5.88
N GLU A 31 3.88 -1.97 -5.85
CA GLU A 31 4.64 -3.13 -5.39
C GLU A 31 4.27 -3.53 -3.94
N PHE A 32 4.20 -2.55 -3.04
CA PHE A 32 3.80 -2.80 -1.64
C PHE A 32 2.38 -3.36 -1.54
N VAL A 33 1.44 -2.81 -2.32
CA VAL A 33 0.05 -3.28 -2.39
C VAL A 33 -0.01 -4.71 -2.92
N ALA A 34 0.72 -5.00 -3.98
CA ALA A 34 0.77 -6.34 -4.57
C ALA A 34 1.30 -7.38 -3.58
N GLU A 35 2.33 -7.02 -2.79
CA GLU A 35 2.87 -7.89 -1.75
C GLU A 35 1.84 -8.15 -0.64
N VAL A 36 1.15 -7.12 -0.15
CA VAL A 36 0.06 -7.27 0.84
C VAL A 36 -1.03 -8.20 0.32
N LYS A 37 -1.46 -8.02 -0.94
CA LYS A 37 -2.47 -8.88 -1.57
C LYS A 37 -2.00 -10.32 -1.70
N ARG A 38 -0.75 -10.55 -2.10
CA ARG A 38 -0.19 -11.90 -2.24
C ARG A 38 -0.25 -12.63 -0.90
N LYS A 39 0.17 -11.96 0.17
CA LYS A 39 0.12 -12.52 1.54
C LYS A 39 -1.30 -12.76 2.03
N VAL A 40 -2.24 -11.84 1.76
CA VAL A 40 -3.67 -12.04 2.08
C VAL A 40 -4.23 -13.30 1.39
N ASN A 41 -3.86 -13.54 0.13
CA ASN A 41 -4.28 -14.73 -0.60
C ASN A 41 -3.58 -16.00 -0.12
N GLU A 42 -2.31 -15.94 0.28
CA GLU A 42 -1.54 -17.07 0.80
C GLU A 42 -2.03 -17.51 2.19
N ASP A 43 -2.33 -16.58 3.09
CA ASP A 43 -2.68 -16.91 4.48
C ASP A 43 -4.14 -17.38 4.65
N GLY A 44 -4.99 -17.22 3.63
CA GLY A 44 -6.41 -17.64 3.62
C GLY A 44 -7.30 -17.01 4.70
N ASN A 45 -6.70 -16.33 5.66
CA ASN A 45 -7.28 -15.81 6.88
C ASN A 45 -6.87 -14.33 7.01
N LYS A 46 -7.85 -13.43 6.94
CA LYS A 46 -7.67 -11.97 6.78
C LYS A 46 -7.19 -11.26 8.05
N SER A 47 -6.31 -11.89 8.84
CA SER A 47 -5.83 -11.28 10.08
C SER A 47 -4.88 -10.12 9.74
N TYR A 48 -5.42 -8.90 9.69
CA TYR A 48 -4.67 -7.68 9.46
C TYR A 48 -3.52 -7.52 10.48
N ALA A 49 -3.70 -8.00 11.72
CA ALA A 49 -2.68 -8.05 12.76
C ALA A 49 -1.44 -8.86 12.35
N LYS A 50 -1.63 -10.05 11.79
CA LYS A 50 -0.52 -10.91 11.36
C LYS A 50 0.22 -10.30 10.18
N LEU A 51 -0.53 -9.82 9.19
CA LEU A 51 0.03 -9.14 8.02
C LEU A 51 0.79 -7.87 8.40
N ALA A 52 0.27 -7.10 9.34
CA ALA A 52 0.90 -5.89 9.86
C ALA A 52 2.25 -6.21 10.53
N ALA A 53 2.28 -7.25 11.37
CA ALA A 53 3.51 -7.71 12.02
C ALA A 53 4.56 -8.18 11.00
N GLU A 54 4.16 -8.98 10.01
CA GLU A 54 5.09 -9.47 8.98
C GLU A 54 5.61 -8.37 8.05
N MET A 55 4.75 -7.42 7.70
CA MET A 55 5.12 -6.28 6.86
C MET A 55 5.81 -5.18 7.66
N GLY A 56 5.88 -5.29 8.99
CA GLY A 56 6.46 -4.28 9.87
C GLY A 56 5.75 -2.94 9.81
N CYS A 57 4.42 -2.94 9.68
CA CYS A 57 3.58 -1.74 9.58
C CYS A 57 2.38 -1.83 10.53
N SER A 58 1.56 -0.78 10.62
CA SER A 58 0.35 -0.82 11.46
C SER A 58 -0.79 -1.57 10.79
N GLU A 59 -1.66 -2.20 11.59
CA GLU A 59 -2.90 -2.83 11.10
C GLU A 59 -3.75 -1.88 10.28
N GLN A 60 -3.80 -0.61 10.70
CA GLN A 60 -4.51 0.43 9.99
C GLN A 60 -3.90 0.73 8.62
N THR A 61 -2.59 0.58 8.46
CA THR A 61 -1.93 0.67 7.14
C THR A 61 -2.36 -0.48 6.25
N ILE A 62 -2.36 -1.72 6.75
CA ILE A 62 -2.84 -2.88 5.98
C ILE A 62 -4.31 -2.72 5.61
N ALA A 63 -5.17 -2.36 6.57
CA ALA A 63 -6.58 -2.13 6.34
C ALA A 63 -6.81 -1.00 5.34
N ASN A 64 -6.06 0.11 5.44
CA ASN A 64 -6.14 1.19 4.47
C ASN A 64 -5.64 0.76 3.10
N THR A 65 -4.55 0.01 2.99
CA THR A 65 -4.02 -0.47 1.71
C THR A 65 -5.03 -1.39 1.03
N ILE A 66 -5.63 -2.32 1.76
CA ILE A 66 -6.61 -3.27 1.22
C ILE A 66 -7.95 -2.57 0.90
N ASN A 67 -8.49 -1.76 1.82
CA ASN A 67 -9.76 -1.06 1.60
C ASN A 67 -9.63 0.10 0.61
N LYS A 68 -8.50 0.83 0.63
CA LYS A 68 -8.23 1.84 -0.39
C LYS A 68 -7.97 1.17 -1.71
N ASP A 69 -7.31 0.01 -1.83
CA ASP A 69 -7.20 -0.67 -3.12
C ASP A 69 -8.56 -1.20 -3.63
N LEU A 70 -9.43 -1.70 -2.75
CA LEU A 70 -10.83 -2.01 -3.11
C LEU A 70 -11.62 -0.76 -3.55
N GLY A 71 -11.31 0.43 -3.01
CA GLY A 71 -11.87 1.73 -3.43
C GLY A 71 -11.09 2.47 -4.53
N TYR A 72 -9.84 2.07 -4.78
CA TYR A 72 -8.92 2.42 -5.86
C TYR A 72 -8.93 1.29 -6.89
N SER A 73 -10.01 0.50 -6.94
CA SER A 73 -10.41 -0.13 -8.18
C SER A 73 -10.39 0.98 -9.21
N LEU A 74 -9.40 0.90 -10.07
CA LEU A 74 -8.95 1.92 -11.00
C LEU A 74 -10.16 2.59 -11.65
N THR A 75 -10.52 3.80 -11.23
CA THR A 75 -10.79 4.81 -12.24
C THR A 75 -9.41 5.06 -12.89
N ARG A 76 -8.96 4.58 -14.06
CA ARG A 76 -9.56 3.99 -15.27
C ARG A 76 -11.05 4.27 -15.50
N LYS A 77 -11.43 5.52 -15.26
CA LYS A 77 -12.36 6.28 -16.11
C LYS A 77 -11.49 7.38 -16.73
N GLY A 78 -11.31 7.56 -18.03
CA GLY A 78 -11.75 6.84 -19.24
C GLY A 78 -10.65 7.00 -20.31
N THR A 79 -10.54 6.06 -21.22
CA THR A 79 -10.92 6.28 -22.64
C THR A 79 -12.18 7.13 -22.79
N GLY A 80 -12.04 8.29 -23.43
CA GLY A 80 -13.06 9.28 -23.76
C GLY A 80 -12.42 10.57 -24.20
#